data_AF-A0AAU6VMT9-F1
#
_entry.id   AF-A0AAU6VMT9-F1
#
_cell.length_a   1.000
_cell.length_b   1.000
_cell.length_c   1.000
_cell.angle_alpha   90.00
_cell.angle_beta   90.00
_cell.angle_gamma   90.00
#
_symmetry.space_group_name_H-M   'P 1'
#
loop_
_entity.id
_entity.type
_entity.pdbx_description
1 polymer ?
#
loop_
_entity_poly.entity_id
_entity_poly.type
_entity_poly.pdbx_seq_one_letter_code
_entity_poly.pdbx_strand_id
1 'polypeptide(L)'
;MTELFAANLQIIQSRWPLAGAILKQQTPGSLDAALVTGQNQTISVDGIQLSSRHNRLAEARLYIDTLPAGATEVSLYGVGMGDVPSVLLDNPAICKLTVNILNPAIFALVLSYTDQSEWLSHPAVTLELQPGQLKVTQPYIALIADLELCSDENARLRDLLVLEQNLPYINRRHQATDPAIIKRLQDNRPFLQHDPDVIELKRQVHSHKALVIGAGPSLEEHYDYLGKLQTQPQRPLIICADTAMKGLLHHNIRPDIVVCIDGLIGEYHLPLALSEGIALAYYPRVAPEILNGWRGPRFNAYGNSPLYDALGKEIPKTRLYTNGSVIHPAIDLAVLLGGREISLLGCDFCYCHNKSHAFWDDFAKTTQDKMTQTWVKCTTQKVQNASHWVLDGHGQRVATDLNLRAYLRNLETYIAKRPHVRFYQTSLSGARIKGCQYKELKP
;
A
#
# COMPACT_ATOMS: atom_id res chain seq x y z
N MET A 1 -15.91 36.68 -9.19
CA MET A 1 -15.60 35.80 -10.35
C MET A 1 -14.80 36.64 -11.34
N THR A 2 -13.57 36.24 -11.69
CA THR A 2 -12.72 37.03 -12.59
C THR A 2 -13.14 36.84 -14.05
N GLU A 3 -12.76 37.77 -14.93
CA GLU A 3 -13.01 37.64 -16.38
C GLU A 3 -12.33 36.38 -16.95
N LEU A 4 -11.09 36.09 -16.51
CA LEU A 4 -10.37 34.87 -16.86
C LEU A 4 -11.12 33.61 -16.45
N PHE A 5 -11.66 33.58 -15.22
CA PHE A 5 -12.45 32.43 -14.77
C PHE A 5 -13.68 32.22 -15.66
N ALA A 6 -14.41 33.29 -15.96
CA ALA A 6 -15.59 33.21 -16.81
C ALA A 6 -15.27 32.70 -18.23
N ALA A 7 -14.19 33.18 -18.84
CA ALA A 7 -13.75 32.77 -20.17
C ALA A 7 -13.33 31.29 -20.22
N ASN A 8 -12.46 30.86 -19.29
CA ASN A 8 -12.03 29.48 -19.18
C ASN A 8 -13.22 28.53 -18.88
N LEU A 9 -14.09 28.94 -17.96
CA LEU A 9 -15.26 28.16 -17.57
C LEU A 9 -16.26 28.00 -18.72
N GLN A 10 -16.41 28.99 -19.59
CA GLN A 10 -17.28 28.88 -20.77
C GLN A 10 -16.83 27.73 -21.68
N ILE A 11 -15.53 27.59 -21.93
CA ILE A 11 -14.95 26.48 -22.70
C ILE A 11 -15.23 25.15 -21.98
N ILE A 12 -14.94 25.08 -20.68
CA ILE A 12 -15.14 23.87 -19.88
C ILE A 12 -16.61 23.47 -19.85
N GLN A 13 -17.55 24.40 -19.68
CA GLN A 13 -18.98 24.10 -19.66
C GLN A 13 -19.49 23.60 -21.00
N SER A 14 -18.94 24.12 -22.11
CA SER A 14 -19.29 23.68 -23.45
C SER A 14 -18.82 22.24 -23.72
N ARG A 15 -17.58 21.91 -23.32
CA ARG A 15 -16.96 20.60 -23.59
C ARG A 15 -17.26 19.54 -22.53
N TRP A 16 -17.31 19.93 -21.27
CA TRP A 16 -17.46 19.08 -20.09
C TRP A 16 -18.45 19.70 -19.08
N PRO A 17 -19.78 19.65 -19.35
CA PRO A 17 -20.78 20.33 -18.54
C PRO A 17 -20.73 20.00 -17.04
N LEU A 18 -20.50 18.72 -16.70
CA LEU A 18 -20.39 18.27 -15.30
C LEU A 18 -19.15 18.86 -14.60
N ALA A 19 -18.01 18.91 -15.28
CA ALA A 19 -16.79 19.54 -14.77
C ALA A 19 -17.03 21.03 -14.49
N GLY A 20 -17.68 21.73 -15.43
CA GLY A 20 -18.03 23.14 -15.25
C GLY A 20 -18.98 23.38 -14.08
N ALA A 21 -19.95 22.47 -13.84
CA ALA A 21 -20.83 22.56 -12.68
C ALA A 21 -20.08 22.39 -11.35
N ILE A 22 -19.14 21.44 -11.26
CA ILE A 22 -18.31 21.23 -10.08
C ILE A 22 -17.42 22.47 -9.82
N LEU A 23 -16.80 23.03 -10.87
CA LEU A 23 -15.92 24.19 -10.74
C LEU A 23 -16.64 25.46 -10.28
N LYS A 24 -17.89 25.65 -10.71
CA LYS A 24 -18.73 26.78 -10.24
C LYS A 24 -18.99 26.76 -8.74
N GLN A 25 -18.97 25.58 -8.13
CA GLN A 25 -19.23 25.40 -6.70
C GLN A 25 -17.96 25.54 -5.86
N GLN A 26 -16.78 25.60 -6.48
CA GLN A 26 -15.54 25.77 -5.75
C GLN A 26 -15.41 27.19 -5.22
N THR A 27 -14.79 27.32 -4.05
CA THR A 27 -14.47 28.61 -3.42
C THR A 27 -12.96 28.78 -3.25
N PRO A 28 -12.22 29.13 -4.32
CA PRO A 28 -10.75 29.26 -4.28
C PRO A 28 -10.23 30.26 -3.25
N GLY A 29 -11.04 31.26 -2.86
CA GLY A 29 -10.65 32.30 -1.91
C GLY A 29 -10.40 31.83 -0.48
N SER A 30 -10.67 30.55 -0.15
CA SER A 30 -10.30 29.95 1.14
C SER A 30 -8.90 29.34 1.15
N LEU A 31 -8.23 29.26 0.00
CA LEU A 31 -6.86 28.74 -0.10
C LEU A 31 -5.86 29.82 0.31
N ASP A 32 -4.79 29.44 1.03
CA ASP A 32 -3.65 30.33 1.27
C ASP A 32 -2.81 30.44 0.00
N ALA A 33 -3.26 31.32 -0.89
CA ALA A 33 -2.68 31.49 -2.22
C ALA A 33 -1.96 32.82 -2.38
N ALA A 34 -0.75 32.79 -2.94
CA ALA A 34 0.04 33.98 -3.24
C ALA A 34 0.72 33.87 -4.61
N LEU A 35 0.83 35.00 -5.32
CA LEU A 35 1.63 35.06 -6.54
C LEU A 35 3.12 35.14 -6.16
N VAL A 36 3.91 34.24 -6.71
CA VAL A 36 5.37 34.22 -6.54
C VAL A 36 6.03 34.59 -7.86
N THR A 37 6.85 35.64 -7.82
CA THR A 37 7.55 36.16 -9.01
C THR A 37 9.04 35.82 -8.95
N GLY A 38 9.56 35.28 -10.05
CA GLY A 38 10.97 35.13 -10.35
C GLY A 38 11.24 35.64 -11.77
N GLN A 39 11.86 34.82 -12.62
CA GLN A 39 11.93 35.08 -14.06
C GLN A 39 10.60 34.78 -14.77
N ASN A 40 9.83 33.85 -14.22
CA ASN A 40 8.42 33.63 -14.52
C ASN A 40 7.56 33.87 -13.28
N GLN A 41 6.24 33.82 -13.45
CA GLN A 41 5.28 33.87 -12.36
C GLN A 41 4.60 32.52 -12.16
N THR A 42 4.42 32.14 -10.90
CA THR A 42 3.66 30.97 -10.47
C THR A 42 2.76 31.35 -9.30
N ILE A 43 1.71 30.56 -9.09
CA ILE A 43 0.92 30.61 -7.86
C ILE A 43 1.57 29.67 -6.84
N SER A 44 1.64 30.11 -5.59
CA SER A 44 1.94 29.27 -4.43
C SER A 44 0.65 29.05 -3.67
N VAL A 45 0.37 27.82 -3.26
CA VAL A 45 -0.75 27.44 -2.39
C VAL A 45 -0.18 26.68 -1.20
N ASP A 46 -0.51 27.09 0.03
CA ASP A 46 0.00 26.47 1.27
C ASP A 46 1.55 26.34 1.29
N GLY A 47 2.24 27.35 0.75
CA GLY A 47 3.70 27.37 0.60
C GLY A 47 4.28 26.52 -0.53
N ILE A 48 3.45 25.81 -1.31
CA ILE A 48 3.86 24.98 -2.45
C ILE A 48 3.63 25.73 -3.76
N GLN A 49 4.69 25.90 -4.56
CA GLN A 49 4.60 26.51 -5.90
C GLN A 49 4.04 25.51 -6.92
N LEU A 50 3.00 25.91 -7.67
CA LEU A 50 2.38 25.08 -8.71
C LEU A 50 3.28 24.80 -9.93
N SER A 51 4.34 25.60 -10.10
CA SER A 51 5.38 25.44 -11.11
C SER A 51 6.63 26.23 -10.72
N SER A 52 7.72 26.05 -11.46
CA SER A 52 8.96 26.80 -11.31
C SER A 52 8.76 28.29 -11.58
N ARG A 53 9.00 29.13 -10.58
CA ARG A 53 9.09 30.60 -10.77
C ARG A 53 10.29 31.06 -11.62
N HIS A 54 11.19 30.15 -11.98
CA HIS A 54 12.40 30.49 -12.75
C HIS A 54 12.26 30.11 -14.24
N ASN A 55 11.74 28.92 -14.53
CA ASN A 55 11.54 28.49 -15.92
C ASN A 55 10.43 27.42 -16.00
N ARG A 56 9.20 27.88 -16.26
CA ARG A 56 8.01 27.01 -16.32
C ARG A 56 8.05 26.01 -17.48
N LEU A 57 8.51 26.47 -18.65
CA LEU A 57 8.58 25.62 -19.84
C LEU A 57 9.67 24.54 -19.71
N ALA A 58 10.80 24.85 -19.07
CA ALA A 58 11.83 23.86 -18.80
C ALA A 58 11.34 22.78 -17.83
N GLU A 59 10.62 23.16 -16.77
CA GLU A 59 10.00 22.20 -15.86
C GLU A 59 8.96 21.32 -16.57
N ALA A 60 8.10 21.92 -17.41
CA ALA A 60 7.13 21.15 -18.19
C ALA A 60 7.81 20.09 -19.08
N ARG A 61 8.94 20.45 -19.71
CA ARG A 61 9.74 19.50 -20.51
C ARG A 61 10.32 18.37 -19.68
N LEU A 62 10.78 18.63 -18.45
CA LEU A 62 11.27 17.57 -17.56
C LEU A 62 10.21 16.50 -17.29
N TYR A 63 8.95 16.90 -17.13
CA TYR A 63 7.85 15.95 -16.99
C TYR A 63 7.56 15.19 -18.29
N ILE A 64 7.53 15.89 -19.43
CA ILE A 64 7.25 15.30 -20.75
C ILE A 64 8.34 14.28 -21.14
N ASP A 65 9.60 14.56 -20.81
CA ASP A 65 10.74 13.68 -21.10
C ASP A 65 10.69 12.33 -20.34
N THR A 66 9.78 12.18 -19.36
CA THR A 66 9.54 10.90 -18.68
C THR A 66 8.65 9.93 -19.46
N LEU A 67 7.95 10.41 -20.49
CA LEU A 67 7.05 9.59 -21.29
C LEU A 67 7.83 8.60 -22.18
N PRO A 68 7.29 7.40 -22.44
CA PRO A 68 7.88 6.48 -23.39
C PRO A 68 7.88 7.06 -24.80
N ALA A 69 8.93 6.75 -25.57
CA ALA A 69 9.02 7.15 -26.97
C ALA A 69 7.81 6.63 -27.77
N GLY A 70 7.18 7.51 -28.55
CA GLY A 70 6.01 7.17 -29.36
C GLY A 70 4.68 7.16 -28.61
N ALA A 71 4.61 7.71 -27.39
CA ALA A 71 3.33 7.93 -26.70
C ALA A 71 2.41 8.83 -27.56
N THR A 72 1.20 8.34 -27.87
CA THR A 72 0.17 9.07 -28.62
C THR A 72 -1.07 9.39 -27.77
N GLU A 73 -1.27 8.66 -26.68
CA GLU A 73 -2.30 8.91 -25.68
C GLU A 73 -1.63 9.07 -24.31
N VAL A 74 -1.93 10.14 -23.58
CA VAL A 74 -1.28 10.45 -22.30
C VAL A 74 -2.32 10.80 -21.23
N SER A 75 -2.13 10.30 -20.01
CA SER A 75 -2.88 10.74 -18.83
C SER A 75 -2.03 11.70 -17.99
N LEU A 76 -2.47 12.95 -17.88
CA LEU A 76 -1.85 13.96 -17.03
C LEU A 76 -2.61 14.02 -15.70
N TYR A 77 -1.92 13.88 -14.57
CA TYR A 77 -2.47 14.02 -13.23
C TYR A 77 -1.94 15.29 -12.58
N GLY A 78 -2.83 16.27 -12.39
CA GLY A 78 -2.46 17.63 -11.99
C GLY A 78 -2.23 18.56 -13.19
N VAL A 79 -2.44 19.85 -12.98
CA VAL A 79 -2.33 20.87 -14.06
C VAL A 79 -1.21 21.86 -13.80
N GLY A 80 -0.79 22.04 -12.54
CA GLY A 80 0.15 23.09 -12.17
C GLY A 80 -0.37 24.44 -12.65
N MET A 81 0.44 25.14 -13.44
CA MET A 81 0.05 26.41 -14.08
C MET A 81 -0.42 26.27 -15.55
N GLY A 82 -0.62 25.04 -16.04
CA GLY A 82 -1.09 24.74 -17.41
C GLY A 82 0.01 24.52 -18.44
N ASP A 83 1.28 24.55 -18.06
CA ASP A 83 2.40 24.47 -19.01
C ASP A 83 2.56 23.09 -19.65
N VAL A 84 2.42 22.02 -18.85
CA VAL A 84 2.55 20.64 -19.35
C VAL A 84 1.52 20.32 -20.43
N PRO A 85 0.20 20.57 -20.25
CA PRO A 85 -0.75 20.29 -21.32
C PRO A 85 -0.51 21.17 -22.55
N SER A 86 -0.15 22.45 -22.41
CA SER A 86 0.19 23.31 -23.56
C SER A 86 1.40 22.77 -24.34
N VAL A 87 2.54 22.55 -23.68
CA VAL A 87 3.78 22.08 -24.34
C VAL A 87 3.63 20.66 -24.90
N LEU A 88 2.87 19.79 -24.24
CA LEU A 88 2.66 18.43 -24.71
C LEU A 88 1.82 18.39 -26.00
N LEU A 89 0.86 19.30 -26.16
CA LEU A 89 -0.02 19.37 -27.33
C LEU A 89 0.65 20.00 -28.57
N ASP A 90 1.79 20.67 -28.41
CA ASP A 90 2.63 21.06 -29.55
C ASP A 90 3.18 19.86 -30.33
N ASN A 91 3.20 18.67 -29.70
CA ASN A 91 3.59 17.43 -30.37
C ASN A 91 2.38 16.85 -31.14
N PRO A 92 2.39 16.87 -32.48
CA PRO A 92 1.27 16.40 -33.30
C PRO A 92 1.02 14.88 -33.19
N ALA A 93 1.95 14.12 -32.61
CA ALA A 93 1.73 12.70 -32.32
C ALA A 93 0.74 12.46 -31.17
N ILE A 94 0.47 13.46 -30.33
CA ILE A 94 -0.48 13.36 -29.22
C ILE A 94 -1.91 13.46 -29.76
N CYS A 95 -2.52 12.30 -29.97
CA CYS A 95 -3.90 12.16 -30.42
C CYS A 95 -4.90 12.31 -29.27
N LYS A 96 -4.48 12.06 -28.02
CA LYS A 96 -5.34 12.15 -26.83
C LYS A 96 -4.57 12.55 -25.58
N LEU A 97 -5.12 13.51 -24.85
CA LEU A 97 -4.62 13.94 -23.54
C LEU A 97 -5.78 13.94 -22.53
N THR A 98 -5.75 13.04 -21.55
CA THR A 98 -6.70 13.07 -20.43
C THR A 98 -6.08 13.84 -19.27
N VAL A 99 -6.65 14.98 -18.93
CA VAL A 99 -6.24 15.82 -17.79
C VAL A 99 -7.09 15.49 -16.58
N ASN A 100 -6.46 14.89 -15.56
CA ASN A 100 -7.07 14.43 -14.31
C ASN A 100 -6.80 15.47 -13.22
N ILE A 101 -7.85 16.18 -12.80
CA ILE A 101 -7.76 17.21 -11.76
C ILE A 101 -7.70 16.56 -10.39
N LEU A 102 -6.61 16.82 -9.66
CA LEU A 102 -6.38 16.28 -8.32
C LEU A 102 -6.99 17.16 -7.21
N ASN A 103 -7.13 18.46 -7.45
CA ASN A 103 -7.79 19.39 -6.55
C ASN A 103 -8.63 20.41 -7.34
N PRO A 104 -9.97 20.25 -7.38
CA PRO A 104 -10.86 21.15 -8.12
C PRO A 104 -10.80 22.62 -7.65
N ALA A 105 -10.57 22.88 -6.35
CA ALA A 105 -10.48 24.23 -5.82
C ALA A 105 -9.23 24.95 -6.32
N ILE A 106 -8.09 24.26 -6.37
CA ILE A 106 -6.85 24.79 -6.93
C ILE A 106 -6.97 24.96 -8.44
N PHE A 107 -7.62 24.04 -9.15
CA PHE A 107 -7.85 24.22 -10.57
C PHE A 107 -8.72 25.47 -10.83
N ALA A 108 -9.80 25.67 -10.07
CA ALA A 108 -10.61 26.88 -10.13
C ALA A 108 -9.82 28.17 -9.78
N LEU A 109 -8.84 28.09 -8.88
CA LEU A 109 -7.89 29.17 -8.62
C LEU A 109 -7.08 29.49 -9.88
N VAL A 110 -6.42 28.50 -10.48
CA VAL A 110 -5.60 28.68 -11.70
C VAL A 110 -6.43 29.32 -12.82
N LEU A 111 -7.65 28.82 -13.07
CA LEU A 111 -8.56 29.39 -14.07
C LEU A 111 -8.93 30.86 -13.80
N SER A 112 -8.79 31.32 -12.55
CA SER A 112 -9.08 32.71 -12.16
C SER A 112 -7.92 33.67 -12.43
N TYR A 113 -6.69 33.15 -12.57
CA TYR A 113 -5.45 33.94 -12.67
C TYR A 113 -4.73 33.77 -14.01
N THR A 114 -4.97 32.68 -14.75
CA THR A 114 -4.33 32.44 -16.04
C THR A 114 -5.35 32.13 -17.11
N ASP A 115 -5.08 32.59 -18.33
CA ASP A 115 -5.74 32.08 -19.52
C ASP A 115 -5.29 30.62 -19.75
N GLN A 116 -6.25 29.72 -19.91
CA GLN A 116 -6.02 28.29 -20.18
C GLN A 116 -6.71 27.87 -21.48
N SER A 117 -7.22 28.82 -22.26
CA SER A 117 -8.06 28.58 -23.43
C SER A 117 -7.38 27.75 -24.51
N GLU A 118 -6.07 27.90 -24.69
CA GLU A 118 -5.25 27.17 -25.67
C GLU A 118 -5.44 25.65 -25.55
N TRP A 119 -4.99 25.05 -24.44
CA TRP A 119 -5.11 23.60 -24.26
C TRP A 119 -6.55 23.19 -23.92
N LEU A 120 -7.32 24.02 -23.21
CA LEU A 120 -8.73 23.72 -22.92
C LEU A 120 -9.61 23.63 -24.16
N SER A 121 -9.24 24.27 -25.27
CA SER A 121 -9.98 24.22 -26.54
C SER A 121 -9.48 23.11 -27.47
N HIS A 122 -8.32 22.52 -27.19
CA HIS A 122 -7.70 21.56 -28.09
C HIS A 122 -8.52 20.25 -28.19
N PRO A 123 -8.83 19.75 -29.40
CA PRO A 123 -9.75 18.62 -29.59
C PRO A 123 -9.26 17.30 -28.97
N ALA A 124 -7.94 17.10 -28.87
CA ALA A 124 -7.36 15.91 -28.23
C ALA A 124 -7.56 15.86 -26.70
N VAL A 125 -7.95 16.96 -26.06
CA VAL A 125 -8.06 17.04 -24.61
C VAL A 125 -9.38 16.45 -24.10
N THR A 126 -9.31 15.72 -23.00
CA THR A 126 -10.45 15.33 -22.15
C THR A 126 -10.15 15.73 -20.72
N LEU A 127 -11.13 16.25 -19.98
CA LEU A 127 -10.98 16.72 -18.61
C LEU A 127 -11.76 15.84 -17.63
N GLU A 128 -11.10 15.34 -16.58
CA GLU A 128 -11.70 14.53 -15.52
C GLU A 128 -11.50 15.18 -14.14
N LEU A 129 -12.59 15.52 -13.45
CA LEU A 129 -12.55 16.05 -12.07
C LEU A 129 -12.76 14.97 -11.00
N GLN A 130 -13.18 13.77 -11.41
CA GLN A 130 -13.39 12.63 -10.53
C GLN A 130 -12.64 11.42 -11.10
N PRO A 131 -11.30 11.48 -11.15
CA PRO A 131 -10.50 10.42 -11.76
C PRO A 131 -10.64 9.10 -11.01
N GLY A 132 -10.48 7.99 -11.74
CA GLY A 132 -10.52 6.65 -11.16
C GLY A 132 -9.44 6.44 -10.08
N GLN A 133 -9.84 5.96 -8.90
CA GLN A 133 -8.97 5.87 -7.72
C GLN A 133 -8.24 4.51 -7.55
N LEU A 134 -8.47 3.57 -8.48
CA LEU A 134 -8.04 2.17 -8.33
C LEU A 134 -6.82 1.79 -9.17
N LYS A 135 -6.56 2.52 -10.26
CA LYS A 135 -5.50 2.23 -11.22
C LYS A 135 -5.03 3.54 -11.85
N VAL A 136 -3.73 3.62 -12.12
CA VAL A 136 -3.13 4.68 -12.95
C VAL A 136 -3.19 4.26 -14.42
N THR A 137 -3.68 5.14 -15.28
CA THR A 137 -3.71 4.92 -16.73
C THR A 137 -2.35 5.26 -17.31
N GLN A 138 -1.74 4.32 -18.03
CA GLN A 138 -0.41 4.49 -18.64
C GLN A 138 -0.54 4.87 -20.14
N PRO A 139 0.43 5.60 -20.71
CA PRO A 139 1.51 6.32 -20.02
C PRO A 139 0.95 7.57 -19.31
N TYR A 140 1.62 8.00 -18.24
CA TYR A 140 1.17 9.14 -17.44
C TYR A 140 2.28 10.13 -17.09
N ILE A 141 1.85 11.35 -16.81
CA ILE A 141 2.61 12.37 -16.09
C ILE A 141 1.84 12.67 -14.80
N ALA A 142 2.52 12.81 -13.67
CA ALA A 142 1.92 13.31 -12.44
C ALA A 142 2.77 14.43 -11.85
N LEU A 143 2.17 15.61 -11.69
CA LEU A 143 2.87 16.81 -11.24
C LEU A 143 3.05 16.77 -9.72
N ILE A 144 4.28 17.03 -9.27
CA ILE A 144 4.63 16.91 -7.84
C ILE A 144 3.83 17.90 -7.00
N ALA A 145 3.68 19.15 -7.45
CA ALA A 145 2.92 20.17 -6.72
C ALA A 145 1.44 19.76 -6.54
N ASP A 146 0.79 19.25 -7.58
CA ASP A 146 -0.59 18.77 -7.51
C ASP A 146 -0.75 17.51 -6.65
N LEU A 147 0.29 16.67 -6.52
CA LEU A 147 0.28 15.54 -5.60
C LEU A 147 0.32 16.01 -4.14
N GLU A 148 1.21 16.97 -3.82
CA GLU A 148 1.29 17.58 -2.48
C GLU A 148 -0.02 18.29 -2.09
N LEU A 149 -0.61 19.00 -3.06
CA LEU A 149 -1.83 19.79 -2.87
C LEU A 149 -3.12 19.05 -3.23
N CYS A 150 -3.07 17.71 -3.32
CA CYS A 150 -4.20 16.90 -3.72
C CYS A 150 -5.35 16.97 -2.69
N SER A 151 -6.58 17.05 -3.17
CA SER A 151 -7.78 17.05 -2.33
C SER A 151 -7.95 15.72 -1.55
N ASP A 152 -8.66 15.78 -0.43
CA ASP A 152 -8.92 14.60 0.40
C ASP A 152 -9.73 13.52 -0.36
N GLU A 153 -10.61 13.93 -1.26
CA GLU A 153 -11.39 13.03 -2.13
C GLU A 153 -10.49 12.20 -3.05
N ASN A 154 -9.36 12.78 -3.48
CA ASN A 154 -8.38 12.16 -4.37
C ASN A 154 -7.16 11.60 -3.63
N ALA A 155 -7.16 11.57 -2.29
CA ALA A 155 -6.07 11.05 -1.46
C ALA A 155 -5.66 9.62 -1.83
N ARG A 156 -6.63 8.77 -2.22
CA ARG A 156 -6.37 7.39 -2.63
C ARG A 156 -5.59 7.31 -3.95
N LEU A 157 -5.93 8.15 -4.92
CA LEU A 157 -5.21 8.27 -6.18
C LEU A 157 -3.83 8.90 -6.00
N ARG A 158 -3.70 9.99 -5.21
CA ARG A 158 -2.40 10.59 -4.87
C ARG A 158 -1.42 9.52 -4.38
N ASP A 159 -1.83 8.74 -3.39
CA ASP A 159 -0.93 7.77 -2.77
C ASP A 159 -0.61 6.59 -3.71
N LEU A 160 -1.50 6.29 -4.67
CA LEU A 160 -1.19 5.37 -5.77
C LEU A 160 -0.14 5.96 -6.72
N LEU A 161 -0.30 7.21 -7.16
CA LEU A 161 0.64 7.90 -8.04
C LEU A 161 2.03 8.02 -7.40
N VAL A 162 2.08 8.42 -6.11
CA VAL A 162 3.33 8.49 -5.34
C VAL A 162 3.99 7.12 -5.25
N LEU A 163 3.22 6.04 -5.03
CA LEU A 163 3.78 4.69 -5.01
C LEU A 163 4.36 4.30 -6.39
N GLU A 164 3.62 4.51 -7.46
CA GLU A 164 4.04 4.15 -8.83
C GLU A 164 5.33 4.88 -9.23
N GLN A 165 5.45 6.17 -8.90
CA GLN A 165 6.66 6.95 -9.13
C GLN A 165 7.89 6.39 -8.37
N ASN A 166 7.67 5.87 -7.16
CA ASN A 166 8.74 5.33 -6.32
C ASN A 166 9.03 3.84 -6.55
N LEU A 167 8.16 3.13 -7.26
CA LEU A 167 8.23 1.68 -7.43
C LEU A 167 9.55 1.19 -8.05
N PRO A 168 10.12 1.84 -9.09
CA PRO A 168 11.43 1.44 -9.62
C PRO A 168 12.54 1.52 -8.58
N TYR A 169 12.56 2.56 -7.74
CA TYR A 169 13.54 2.73 -6.67
C TYR A 169 13.36 1.66 -5.58
N ILE A 170 12.14 1.43 -5.12
CA ILE A 170 11.82 0.41 -4.11
C ILE A 170 12.26 -0.99 -4.59
N ASN A 171 11.98 -1.32 -5.86
CA ASN A 171 12.29 -2.62 -6.42
C ASN A 171 13.79 -2.87 -6.67
N ARG A 172 14.65 -1.83 -6.67
CA ARG A 172 16.11 -2.03 -6.76
C ARG A 172 16.64 -2.91 -5.63
N ARG A 173 16.07 -2.82 -4.42
CA ARG A 173 16.45 -3.63 -3.24
C ARG A 173 15.98 -5.08 -3.31
N HIS A 174 15.27 -5.46 -4.37
CA HIS A 174 14.69 -6.78 -4.56
C HIS A 174 15.12 -7.44 -5.89
N GLN A 175 16.18 -6.92 -6.51
CA GLN A 175 16.72 -7.47 -7.76
C GLN A 175 17.40 -8.82 -7.52
N ALA A 176 17.21 -9.76 -8.44
CA ALA A 176 17.84 -11.08 -8.38
C ALA A 176 19.38 -11.03 -8.44
N THR A 177 19.93 -9.91 -8.89
CA THR A 177 21.37 -9.65 -8.99
C THR A 177 21.98 -9.08 -7.71
N ASP A 178 21.19 -8.80 -6.68
CA ASP A 178 21.70 -8.30 -5.39
C ASP A 178 22.59 -9.39 -4.71
N PRO A 179 23.87 -9.09 -4.41
CA PRO A 179 24.79 -10.08 -3.83
C PRO A 179 24.32 -10.64 -2.47
N ALA A 180 23.66 -9.82 -1.64
CA ALA A 180 23.15 -10.28 -0.35
C ALA A 180 21.96 -11.24 -0.53
N ILE A 181 21.11 -11.00 -1.54
CA ILE A 181 20.03 -11.92 -1.90
C ILE A 181 20.61 -13.23 -2.45
N ILE A 182 21.55 -13.16 -3.40
CA ILE A 182 22.20 -14.36 -3.97
C ILE A 182 22.81 -15.21 -2.86
N LYS A 183 23.59 -14.58 -1.97
CA LYS A 183 24.19 -15.26 -0.82
C LYS A 183 23.12 -15.91 0.06
N ARG A 184 22.05 -15.19 0.39
CA ARG A 184 20.95 -15.73 1.21
C ARG A 184 20.29 -16.95 0.56
N LEU A 185 20.05 -16.91 -0.75
CA LEU A 185 19.48 -18.05 -1.48
C LEU A 185 20.42 -19.27 -1.46
N GLN A 186 21.73 -19.04 -1.53
CA GLN A 186 22.74 -20.10 -1.43
C GLN A 186 22.79 -20.70 -0.02
N ASP A 187 22.87 -19.84 1.02
CA ASP A 187 22.89 -20.26 2.42
C ASP A 187 21.66 -21.12 2.77
N ASN A 188 20.49 -20.76 2.21
CA ASN A 188 19.24 -21.48 2.47
C ASN A 188 18.99 -22.68 1.54
N ARG A 189 19.80 -22.88 0.49
CA ARG A 189 19.57 -23.94 -0.51
C ARG A 189 19.41 -25.34 0.11
N PRO A 190 20.19 -25.78 1.11
CA PRO A 190 20.01 -27.10 1.72
C PRO A 190 18.62 -27.27 2.35
N PHE A 191 18.10 -26.24 3.01
CA PHE A 191 16.75 -26.26 3.59
C PHE A 191 15.68 -26.31 2.51
N LEU A 192 15.85 -25.54 1.42
CA LEU A 192 14.88 -25.52 0.32
C LEU A 192 14.74 -26.87 -0.39
N GLN A 193 15.84 -27.62 -0.47
CA GLN A 193 15.87 -28.96 -1.06
C GLN A 193 15.27 -30.02 -0.13
N HIS A 194 15.53 -29.91 1.18
CA HIS A 194 15.11 -30.91 2.15
C HIS A 194 13.69 -30.72 2.67
N ASP A 195 13.30 -29.48 2.96
CA ASP A 195 12.01 -29.19 3.58
C ASP A 195 10.88 -29.29 2.54
N PRO A 196 9.72 -29.85 2.93
CA PRO A 196 8.55 -30.02 2.06
C PRO A 196 7.97 -28.71 1.53
N ASP A 197 7.18 -28.82 0.47
CA ASP A 197 6.40 -27.71 -0.07
C ASP A 197 5.22 -27.37 0.87
N VAL A 198 4.90 -26.08 1.03
CA VAL A 198 3.72 -25.65 1.81
C VAL A 198 2.40 -26.30 1.38
N ILE A 199 2.24 -26.76 0.14
CA ILE A 199 1.01 -27.46 -0.26
C ILE A 199 0.78 -28.76 0.51
N GLU A 200 1.84 -29.37 1.06
CA GLU A 200 1.73 -30.61 1.84
C GLU A 200 0.96 -30.41 3.16
N LEU A 201 0.95 -29.19 3.70
CA LEU A 201 0.13 -28.82 4.86
C LEU A 201 -1.35 -29.07 4.63
N LYS A 202 -1.81 -29.06 3.36
CA LYS A 202 -3.22 -29.32 3.02
C LYS A 202 -3.71 -30.69 3.50
N ARG A 203 -2.81 -31.66 3.67
CA ARG A 203 -3.13 -32.99 4.20
C ARG A 203 -3.47 -32.97 5.69
N GLN A 204 -2.98 -31.96 6.42
CA GLN A 204 -3.12 -31.81 7.86
C GLN A 204 -4.26 -30.84 8.24
N VAL A 205 -4.72 -30.02 7.29
CA VAL A 205 -5.79 -29.05 7.50
C VAL A 205 -7.14 -29.62 7.07
N HIS A 206 -8.07 -29.72 8.02
CA HIS A 206 -9.42 -30.22 7.78
C HIS A 206 -10.52 -29.17 7.96
N SER A 207 -10.15 -27.95 8.38
CA SER A 207 -11.09 -26.84 8.58
C SER A 207 -11.24 -25.99 7.33
N HIS A 208 -12.48 -25.61 6.99
CA HIS A 208 -12.76 -24.57 6.00
C HIS A 208 -12.78 -23.15 6.57
N LYS A 209 -12.60 -23.01 7.89
CA LYS A 209 -12.47 -21.74 8.61
C LYS A 209 -11.02 -21.51 8.97
N ALA A 210 -10.52 -20.31 8.72
CA ALA A 210 -9.19 -19.88 9.14
C ALA A 210 -9.23 -18.51 9.83
N LEU A 211 -8.42 -18.35 10.89
CA LEU A 211 -8.04 -17.07 11.44
C LEU A 211 -6.65 -16.73 10.89
N VAL A 212 -6.55 -15.59 10.22
CA VAL A 212 -5.26 -15.06 9.76
C VAL A 212 -4.92 -13.85 10.61
N ILE A 213 -3.82 -13.96 11.35
CA ILE A 213 -3.45 -13.02 12.40
C ILE A 213 -2.25 -12.19 11.94
N GLY A 214 -2.47 -10.89 11.74
CA GLY A 214 -1.42 -9.89 11.62
C GLY A 214 -0.97 -9.38 12.98
N ALA A 215 0.04 -8.50 12.97
CA ALA A 215 0.63 -7.95 14.20
C ALA A 215 0.09 -6.56 14.57
N GLY A 216 -0.96 -6.08 13.91
CA GLY A 216 -1.55 -4.77 14.16
C GLY A 216 -2.14 -4.65 15.58
N PRO A 217 -2.18 -3.43 16.16
CA PRO A 217 -2.62 -3.19 17.53
C PRO A 217 -4.01 -3.75 17.89
N SER A 218 -4.95 -3.84 16.94
CA SER A 218 -6.29 -4.37 17.23
C SER A 218 -6.30 -5.83 17.66
N LEU A 219 -5.20 -6.57 17.45
CA LEU A 219 -5.06 -7.93 17.97
C LEU A 219 -5.19 -8.00 19.50
N GLU A 220 -4.82 -6.94 20.22
CA GLU A 220 -4.96 -6.86 21.68
C GLU A 220 -6.42 -7.02 22.13
N GLU A 221 -7.39 -6.69 21.28
CA GLU A 221 -8.83 -6.84 21.52
C GLU A 221 -9.28 -8.33 21.48
N HIS A 222 -8.46 -9.24 20.94
CA HIS A 222 -8.85 -10.63 20.65
C HIS A 222 -8.11 -11.70 21.45
N TYR A 223 -7.16 -11.35 22.32
CA TYR A 223 -6.38 -12.35 23.06
C TYR A 223 -7.25 -13.28 23.92
N ASP A 224 -8.25 -12.75 24.62
CA ASP A 224 -9.16 -13.56 25.46
C ASP A 224 -9.97 -14.57 24.63
N TYR A 225 -10.51 -14.13 23.49
CA TYR A 225 -11.22 -14.98 22.55
C TYR A 225 -10.31 -16.10 22.02
N LEU A 226 -9.10 -15.74 21.57
CA LEU A 226 -8.13 -16.69 21.05
C LEU A 226 -7.68 -17.70 22.10
N GLY A 227 -7.50 -17.27 23.35
CA GLY A 227 -7.17 -18.13 24.49
C GLY A 227 -8.23 -19.21 24.71
N LYS A 228 -9.50 -18.82 24.75
CA LYS A 228 -10.62 -19.77 24.88
C LYS A 228 -10.80 -20.66 23.65
N LEU A 229 -10.50 -20.15 22.46
CA LEU A 229 -10.61 -20.91 21.21
C LEU A 229 -9.68 -22.13 21.18
N GLN A 230 -8.51 -22.07 21.82
CA GLN A 230 -7.54 -23.17 21.82
C GLN A 230 -8.05 -24.46 22.46
N THR A 231 -9.01 -24.37 23.37
CA THR A 231 -9.58 -25.54 24.05
C THR A 231 -10.72 -26.19 23.26
N GLN A 232 -11.13 -25.60 22.13
CA GLN A 232 -12.24 -26.12 21.32
C GLN A 232 -11.76 -27.23 20.38
N PRO A 233 -12.46 -28.38 20.34
CA PRO A 233 -12.05 -29.55 19.55
C PRO A 233 -12.12 -29.32 18.02
N GLN A 234 -12.95 -28.39 17.56
CA GLN A 234 -13.10 -28.02 16.15
C GLN A 234 -12.85 -26.53 15.93
N ARG A 235 -11.72 -26.03 16.45
CA ARG A 235 -11.32 -24.64 16.20
C ARG A 235 -10.87 -24.42 14.75
N PRO A 236 -11.01 -23.20 14.22
CA PRO A 236 -10.43 -22.81 12.93
C PRO A 236 -8.91 -23.02 12.88
N LEU A 237 -8.37 -23.12 11.67
CA LEU A 237 -6.93 -23.04 11.42
C LEU A 237 -6.42 -21.64 11.82
N ILE A 238 -5.35 -21.56 12.59
CA ILE A 238 -4.74 -20.29 13.01
C ILE A 238 -3.40 -20.12 12.29
N ILE A 239 -3.35 -19.15 11.37
CA ILE A 239 -2.13 -18.76 10.66
C ILE A 239 -1.75 -17.36 11.14
N CYS A 240 -0.51 -17.14 11.56
CA CYS A 240 -0.05 -15.80 11.92
C CYS A 240 1.15 -15.33 11.11
N ALA A 241 1.26 -14.01 10.98
CA ALA A 241 2.49 -13.35 10.57
C ALA A 241 3.60 -13.56 11.61
N ASP A 242 4.85 -13.57 11.18
CA ASP A 242 6.04 -13.67 12.02
C ASP A 242 6.03 -12.70 13.21
N THR A 243 5.77 -11.41 12.98
CA THR A 243 5.77 -10.36 14.01
C THR A 243 4.62 -10.44 15.02
N ALA A 244 3.59 -11.25 14.74
CA ALA A 244 2.46 -11.47 15.65
C ALA A 244 2.74 -12.61 16.66
N MET A 245 3.63 -13.54 16.31
CA MET A 245 3.87 -14.77 17.07
C MET A 245 4.26 -14.49 18.53
N LYS A 246 5.11 -13.49 18.76
CA LYS A 246 5.55 -13.14 20.13
C LYS A 246 4.38 -12.77 21.05
N GLY A 247 3.49 -11.89 20.59
CA GLY A 247 2.32 -11.48 21.37
C GLY A 247 1.40 -12.66 21.65
N LEU A 248 1.12 -13.48 20.63
CA LEU A 248 0.32 -14.69 20.79
C LEU A 248 0.90 -15.63 21.85
N LEU A 249 2.19 -15.97 21.76
CA LEU A 249 2.83 -16.88 22.70
C LEU A 249 2.87 -16.34 24.13
N HIS A 250 3.06 -15.03 24.31
CA HIS A 250 2.99 -14.40 25.63
C HIS A 250 1.63 -14.61 26.30
N HIS A 251 0.56 -14.54 25.52
CA HIS A 251 -0.81 -14.81 25.97
C HIS A 251 -1.18 -16.31 25.92
N ASN A 252 -0.19 -17.20 25.87
CA ASN A 252 -0.36 -18.65 25.77
C ASN A 252 -1.15 -19.12 24.53
N ILE A 253 -1.20 -18.32 23.47
CA ILE A 253 -1.86 -18.64 22.20
C ILE A 253 -0.85 -19.24 21.23
N ARG A 254 -1.08 -20.50 20.83
CA ARG A 254 -0.25 -21.20 19.87
C ARG A 254 -0.92 -21.21 18.49
N PRO A 255 -0.35 -20.50 17.49
CA PRO A 255 -0.81 -20.64 16.10
C PRO A 255 -0.46 -22.03 15.56
N ASP A 256 -1.18 -22.47 14.54
CA ASP A 256 -0.87 -23.73 13.84
C ASP A 256 0.29 -23.51 12.86
N ILE A 257 0.28 -22.37 12.17
CA ILE A 257 1.28 -22.00 11.15
C ILE A 257 1.74 -20.56 11.38
N VAL A 258 3.05 -20.34 11.30
CA VAL A 258 3.67 -19.02 11.23
C VAL A 258 4.23 -18.82 9.83
N VAL A 259 3.93 -17.68 9.20
CA VAL A 259 4.50 -17.32 7.90
C VAL A 259 5.63 -16.32 8.09
N CYS A 260 6.80 -16.61 7.52
CA CYS A 260 7.99 -15.77 7.62
C CYS A 260 8.63 -15.56 6.23
N ILE A 261 8.95 -14.31 5.90
CA ILE A 261 9.45 -13.96 4.55
C ILE A 261 10.70 -13.09 4.59
N ASP A 262 10.69 -12.10 5.48
CA ASP A 262 11.68 -11.04 5.47
C ASP A 262 13.01 -11.53 6.07
N GLY A 263 14.11 -11.14 5.43
CA GLY A 263 15.46 -11.49 5.90
C GLY A 263 15.92 -10.68 7.11
N LEU A 264 15.16 -9.66 7.53
CA LEU A 264 15.38 -8.87 8.74
C LEU A 264 14.70 -9.47 9.99
N ILE A 265 13.88 -10.50 9.82
CA ILE A 265 13.23 -11.20 10.92
C ILE A 265 14.25 -12.11 11.61
N GLY A 266 14.63 -11.71 12.83
CA GLY A 266 15.46 -12.50 13.76
C GLY A 266 14.70 -13.06 14.95
N GLU A 267 15.43 -13.68 15.88
CA GLU A 267 14.92 -14.27 17.12
C GLU A 267 14.18 -13.27 18.02
N TYR A 268 14.52 -11.98 17.91
CA TYR A 268 13.74 -10.91 18.53
C TYR A 268 12.26 -10.99 18.15
N HIS A 269 11.91 -11.25 16.89
CA HIS A 269 10.53 -11.30 16.43
C HIS A 269 9.90 -12.69 16.64
N LEU A 270 10.70 -13.73 16.40
CA LEU A 270 10.28 -15.14 16.46
C LEU A 270 10.94 -15.84 17.65
N PRO A 271 10.20 -16.17 18.73
CA PRO A 271 10.77 -16.83 19.90
C PRO A 271 11.07 -18.31 19.59
N LEU A 272 12.26 -18.59 19.03
CA LEU A 272 12.62 -19.90 18.48
C LEU A 272 12.50 -21.03 19.52
N ALA A 273 12.83 -20.75 20.79
CA ALA A 273 12.72 -21.71 21.88
C ALA A 273 11.28 -22.23 22.11
N LEU A 274 10.26 -21.46 21.71
CA LEU A 274 8.84 -21.78 21.90
C LEU A 274 8.16 -22.30 20.62
N SER A 275 8.91 -22.48 19.54
CA SER A 275 8.40 -22.88 18.21
C SER A 275 8.01 -24.36 18.07
N GLU A 276 8.26 -25.19 19.09
CA GLU A 276 7.88 -26.61 19.07
C GLU A 276 6.37 -26.76 18.84
N GLY A 277 5.99 -27.71 17.97
CA GLY A 277 4.59 -27.95 17.60
C GLY A 277 3.95 -26.89 16.68
N ILE A 278 4.69 -25.88 16.23
CA ILE A 278 4.20 -24.82 15.33
C ILE A 278 4.87 -24.97 13.97
N ALA A 279 4.08 -25.03 12.90
CA ALA A 279 4.64 -25.12 11.55
C ALA A 279 5.18 -23.76 11.08
N LEU A 280 6.35 -23.76 10.45
CA LEU A 280 6.90 -22.60 9.76
C LEU A 280 6.68 -22.72 8.26
N ALA A 281 5.94 -21.78 7.67
CA ALA A 281 5.91 -21.56 6.23
C ALA A 281 6.89 -20.42 5.89
N TYR A 282 8.09 -20.77 5.40
CA TYR A 282 9.16 -19.79 5.13
C TYR A 282 9.41 -19.57 3.65
N TYR A 283 10.07 -18.44 3.36
CA TYR A 283 10.53 -18.09 2.01
C TYR A 283 12.06 -18.11 1.91
N PRO A 284 12.64 -18.24 0.70
CA PRO A 284 14.07 -18.40 0.50
C PRO A 284 14.97 -17.30 1.09
N ARG A 285 14.42 -16.14 1.44
CA ARG A 285 15.18 -14.99 1.98
C ARG A 285 15.21 -14.90 3.50
N VAL A 286 14.50 -15.78 4.22
CA VAL A 286 14.49 -15.82 5.68
C VAL A 286 15.91 -16.04 6.21
N ALA A 287 16.24 -15.45 7.36
CA ALA A 287 17.55 -15.61 7.96
C ALA A 287 17.84 -17.09 8.31
N PRO A 288 18.98 -17.70 7.92
CA PRO A 288 19.31 -19.09 8.22
C PRO A 288 19.26 -19.41 9.70
N GLU A 289 19.52 -18.44 10.58
CA GLU A 289 19.42 -18.59 12.03
C GLU A 289 18.00 -18.99 12.46
N ILE A 290 16.98 -18.43 11.81
CA ILE A 290 15.57 -18.82 12.02
C ILE A 290 15.37 -20.27 11.58
N LEU A 291 15.87 -20.64 10.40
CA LEU A 291 15.70 -21.99 9.88
C LEU A 291 16.42 -23.02 10.76
N ASN A 292 17.65 -22.73 11.18
CA ASN A 292 18.44 -23.60 12.05
C ASN A 292 17.83 -23.77 13.44
N GLY A 293 17.30 -22.69 14.02
CA GLY A 293 16.76 -22.72 15.38
C GLY A 293 15.29 -23.12 15.50
N TRP A 294 14.56 -23.23 14.38
CA TRP A 294 13.14 -23.62 14.41
C TRP A 294 12.97 -25.06 14.86
N ARG A 295 12.14 -25.28 15.89
CA ARG A 295 11.92 -26.60 16.52
C ARG A 295 10.69 -27.34 16.00
N GLY A 296 9.77 -26.63 15.35
CA GLY A 296 8.60 -27.23 14.71
C GLY A 296 8.87 -27.73 13.27
N PRO A 297 7.87 -28.25 12.56
CA PRO A 297 8.03 -28.62 11.16
C PRO A 297 8.19 -27.38 10.29
N ARG A 298 8.97 -27.48 9.22
CA ARG A 298 9.21 -26.39 8.27
C ARG A 298 8.72 -26.77 6.87
N PHE A 299 8.15 -25.80 6.19
CA PHE A 299 7.65 -25.89 4.82
C PHE A 299 8.08 -24.63 4.07
N ASN A 300 8.32 -24.72 2.78
CA ASN A 300 8.74 -23.57 1.98
C ASN A 300 7.80 -23.26 0.81
N ALA A 301 7.75 -21.97 0.48
CA ALA A 301 6.98 -21.40 -0.62
C ALA A 301 7.76 -20.25 -1.26
N TYR A 302 7.44 -19.93 -2.51
CA TYR A 302 8.03 -18.80 -3.24
C TYR A 302 7.02 -17.68 -3.47
N GLY A 303 7.53 -16.48 -3.70
CA GLY A 303 6.71 -15.35 -4.14
C GLY A 303 6.50 -15.40 -5.65
N ASN A 304 5.51 -14.65 -6.16
CA ASN A 304 5.30 -14.53 -7.61
C ASN A 304 6.34 -13.63 -8.32
N SER A 305 7.28 -13.03 -7.58
CA SER A 305 8.32 -12.18 -8.16
C SER A 305 9.25 -12.96 -9.09
N PRO A 306 9.68 -12.37 -10.23
CA PRO A 306 10.70 -12.97 -11.10
C PRO A 306 12.01 -13.33 -10.38
N LEU A 307 12.26 -12.73 -9.21
CA LEU A 307 13.36 -13.07 -8.32
C LEU A 307 13.50 -14.59 -8.08
N TYR A 308 12.39 -15.32 -8.01
CA TYR A 308 12.39 -16.74 -7.68
C TYR A 308 12.27 -17.65 -8.92
N ASP A 309 12.38 -17.12 -10.14
CA ASP A 309 12.15 -17.90 -11.37
C ASP A 309 13.26 -18.91 -11.63
N ALA A 310 14.52 -18.51 -11.49
CA ALA A 310 15.65 -19.43 -11.64
C ALA A 310 15.61 -20.53 -10.57
N LEU A 311 15.42 -20.13 -9.31
CA LEU A 311 15.30 -21.06 -8.18
C LEU A 311 14.11 -22.02 -8.37
N GLY A 312 12.96 -21.53 -8.83
CA GLY A 312 11.76 -22.34 -9.06
C GLY A 312 11.88 -23.32 -10.23
N LYS A 313 12.78 -23.09 -11.19
CA LYS A 313 13.11 -24.08 -12.23
C LYS A 313 13.96 -25.22 -11.67
N GLU A 314 14.86 -24.91 -10.74
CA GLU A 314 15.77 -25.89 -10.15
C GLU A 314 15.14 -26.69 -8.99
N ILE A 315 14.40 -26.01 -8.12
CA ILE A 315 13.73 -26.56 -6.94
C ILE A 315 12.27 -26.09 -7.00
N PRO A 316 11.38 -26.81 -7.71
CA PRO A 316 10.00 -26.40 -7.86
C PRO A 316 9.27 -26.38 -6.52
N LYS A 317 8.61 -25.26 -6.20
CA LYS A 317 7.78 -25.07 -5.00
C LYS A 317 6.55 -24.22 -5.32
N THR A 318 5.51 -24.38 -4.51
CA THR A 318 4.29 -23.58 -4.59
C THR A 318 4.61 -22.09 -4.50
N ARG A 319 3.95 -21.31 -5.37
CA ARG A 319 4.00 -19.85 -5.34
C ARG A 319 2.74 -19.28 -4.73
N LEU A 320 2.90 -18.47 -3.68
CA LEU A 320 1.82 -17.76 -3.02
C LEU A 320 1.90 -16.26 -3.35
N TYR A 321 0.74 -15.62 -3.32
CA TYR A 321 0.57 -14.19 -3.53
C TYR A 321 1.34 -13.37 -2.50
N THR A 322 2.29 -12.56 -2.98
CA THR A 322 3.10 -11.65 -2.17
C THR A 322 2.98 -10.23 -2.68
N ASN A 323 2.68 -9.27 -1.81
CA ASN A 323 2.65 -7.85 -2.20
C ASN A 323 3.02 -6.90 -1.05
N GLY A 324 4.26 -7.01 -0.59
CA GLY A 324 4.91 -6.07 0.33
C GLY A 324 4.72 -6.33 1.83
N SER A 325 3.71 -7.10 2.24
CA SER A 325 3.52 -7.54 3.64
C SER A 325 3.32 -9.06 3.73
N VAL A 326 3.86 -9.67 4.78
CA VAL A 326 3.72 -11.10 5.12
C VAL A 326 2.28 -11.55 5.30
N ILE A 327 1.37 -10.62 5.59
CA ILE A 327 -0.06 -10.95 5.71
C ILE A 327 -0.65 -11.45 4.38
N HIS A 328 -0.15 -10.96 3.24
CA HIS A 328 -0.69 -11.37 1.93
C HIS A 328 -0.52 -12.87 1.66
N PRO A 329 0.68 -13.45 1.76
CA PRO A 329 0.82 -14.89 1.59
C PRO A 329 0.29 -15.69 2.77
N ALA A 330 0.16 -15.14 3.97
CA ALA A 330 -0.56 -15.81 5.05
C ALA A 330 -2.04 -16.01 4.69
N ILE A 331 -2.67 -14.99 4.10
CA ILE A 331 -4.04 -15.06 3.60
C ILE A 331 -4.13 -16.00 2.38
N ASP A 332 -3.17 -15.95 1.45
CA ASP A 332 -3.15 -16.85 0.29
C ASP A 332 -2.89 -18.31 0.66
N LEU A 333 -2.06 -18.55 1.67
CA LEU A 333 -1.86 -19.87 2.26
C LEU A 333 -3.18 -20.39 2.87
N ALA A 334 -3.91 -19.56 3.62
CA ALA A 334 -5.22 -19.94 4.16
C ALA A 334 -6.19 -20.39 3.06
N VAL A 335 -6.22 -19.66 1.94
CA VAL A 335 -7.05 -20.01 0.77
C VAL A 335 -6.56 -21.32 0.11
N LEU A 336 -5.25 -21.45 -0.10
CA LEU A 336 -4.62 -22.65 -0.69
C LEU A 336 -4.94 -23.92 0.10
N LEU A 337 -4.91 -23.82 1.43
CA LEU A 337 -5.20 -24.91 2.36
C LEU A 337 -6.70 -25.23 2.48
N GLY A 338 -7.56 -24.58 1.69
CA GLY A 338 -8.99 -24.89 1.62
C GLY A 338 -9.90 -24.00 2.46
N GLY A 339 -9.38 -22.87 2.96
CA GLY A 339 -10.15 -21.84 3.63
C GLY A 339 -11.24 -21.25 2.72
N ARG A 340 -12.48 -21.26 3.22
CA ARG A 340 -13.67 -20.65 2.60
C ARG A 340 -14.25 -19.52 3.44
N GLU A 341 -13.94 -19.49 4.73
CA GLU A 341 -14.23 -18.39 5.65
C GLU A 341 -12.93 -17.97 6.34
N ILE A 342 -12.46 -16.75 6.07
CA ILE A 342 -11.20 -16.23 6.60
C ILE A 342 -11.50 -15.00 7.45
N SER A 343 -11.22 -15.08 8.74
CA SER A 343 -11.27 -13.92 9.65
C SER A 343 -9.88 -13.32 9.81
N LEU A 344 -9.79 -12.00 9.63
CA LEU A 344 -8.57 -11.22 9.75
C LEU A 344 -8.53 -10.52 11.10
N LEU A 345 -7.53 -10.86 11.93
CA LEU A 345 -7.28 -10.25 13.24
C LEU A 345 -5.95 -9.50 13.18
N GLY A 346 -5.82 -8.33 13.82
CA GLY A 346 -4.58 -7.54 13.80
C GLY A 346 -4.11 -7.14 12.38
N CYS A 347 -5.03 -7.03 11.43
CA CYS A 347 -4.75 -6.66 10.04
C CYS A 347 -5.14 -5.20 9.81
N ASP A 348 -4.49 -4.28 10.53
CA ASP A 348 -5.02 -2.92 10.70
C ASP A 348 -4.68 -1.96 9.56
N PHE A 349 -3.50 -2.10 8.92
CA PHE A 349 -3.04 -1.19 7.86
C PHE A 349 -3.06 0.32 8.22
N CYS A 350 -3.04 0.62 9.53
CA CYS A 350 -2.98 1.95 10.11
C CYS A 350 -2.42 1.85 11.53
N TYR A 351 -2.15 3.00 12.14
CA TYR A 351 -1.68 3.13 13.51
C TYR A 351 -2.84 3.33 14.47
N CYS A 352 -3.76 2.36 14.53
CA CYS A 352 -4.84 2.40 15.51
C CYS A 352 -4.26 2.38 16.94
N HIS A 353 -4.93 3.07 17.86
CA HIS A 353 -4.46 3.25 19.24
C HIS A 353 -3.06 3.89 19.37
N ASN A 354 -2.58 4.60 18.34
CA ASN A 354 -1.25 5.19 18.24
C ASN A 354 -0.10 4.17 18.43
N LYS A 355 -0.32 2.93 18.02
CA LYS A 355 0.66 1.84 18.08
C LYS A 355 0.99 1.33 16.68
N SER A 356 2.20 0.80 16.50
CA SER A 356 2.57 0.10 15.25
C SER A 356 2.27 -1.38 15.29
N HIS A 357 2.40 -2.03 16.45
CA HIS A 357 2.23 -3.47 16.62
C HIS A 357 1.59 -3.76 17.97
N ALA A 358 0.80 -4.82 18.05
CA ALA A 358 0.29 -5.35 19.32
C ALA A 358 1.45 -5.87 20.18
N PHE A 359 1.36 -5.68 21.50
CA PHE A 359 2.29 -6.18 22.52
C PHE A 359 3.74 -5.67 22.49
N TRP A 360 4.22 -5.05 21.40
CA TRP A 360 5.63 -4.63 21.28
C TRP A 360 6.05 -3.61 22.34
N ASP A 361 5.21 -2.60 22.60
CA ASP A 361 5.48 -1.56 23.60
C ASP A 361 5.53 -2.14 25.02
N ASP A 362 4.64 -3.08 25.32
CA ASP A 362 4.59 -3.73 26.63
C ASP A 362 5.77 -4.68 26.83
N PHE A 363 6.14 -5.41 25.78
CA PHE A 363 7.34 -6.24 25.80
C PHE A 363 8.60 -5.39 26.06
N ALA A 364 8.75 -4.26 25.37
CA ALA A 364 9.89 -3.35 25.53
C ALA A 364 10.06 -2.80 26.95
N LYS A 365 8.97 -2.65 27.72
CA LYS A 365 9.03 -2.23 29.14
C LYS A 365 9.61 -3.31 30.06
N THR A 366 9.47 -4.58 29.67
CA THR A 366 9.83 -5.74 30.51
C THR A 366 11.19 -6.34 30.16
N THR A 367 11.76 -6.02 29.00
CA THR A 367 13.03 -6.58 28.53
C THR A 367 14.18 -5.56 28.59
N GLN A 368 15.38 -6.07 28.85
CA GLN A 368 16.63 -5.30 28.73
C GLN A 368 17.31 -5.45 27.35
N ASP A 369 16.66 -6.15 26.41
CA ASP A 369 17.21 -6.33 25.07
C ASP A 369 17.26 -4.99 24.30
N LYS A 370 18.47 -4.55 23.99
CA LYS A 370 18.71 -3.28 23.28
C LYS A 370 18.09 -3.28 21.87
N MET A 371 18.06 -4.45 21.21
CA MET A 371 17.47 -4.56 19.87
C MET A 371 15.97 -4.30 19.92
N THR A 372 15.27 -4.89 20.89
CA THR A 372 13.85 -4.61 21.19
C THR A 372 13.59 -3.12 21.35
N GLN A 373 14.35 -2.46 22.22
CA GLN A 373 14.17 -1.03 22.49
C GLN A 373 14.40 -0.18 21.24
N THR A 374 15.36 -0.57 20.40
CA THR A 374 15.63 0.11 19.12
C THR A 374 14.45 -0.03 18.16
N TRP A 375 13.92 -1.24 17.98
CA TRP A 375 12.76 -1.49 17.12
C TRP A 375 11.53 -0.69 17.56
N VAL A 376 11.20 -0.73 18.86
CA VAL A 376 10.06 0.02 19.40
C VAL A 376 10.26 1.51 19.19
N LYS A 377 11.42 2.07 19.55
CA LYS A 377 11.71 3.50 19.31
C LYS A 377 11.56 3.90 17.83
N CYS A 378 12.08 3.08 16.91
CA CYS A 378 11.94 3.34 15.48
C CYS A 378 10.48 3.32 15.02
N THR A 379 9.67 2.38 15.52
CA THR A 379 8.26 2.30 15.17
C THR A 379 7.43 3.42 15.80
N THR A 380 7.68 3.80 17.05
CA THR A 380 7.04 4.97 17.68
C THR A 380 7.33 6.26 16.90
N GLN A 381 8.58 6.47 16.46
CA GLN A 381 8.92 7.64 15.65
C GLN A 381 8.19 7.64 14.31
N LYS A 382 8.00 6.47 13.68
CA LYS A 382 7.19 6.36 12.46
C LYS A 382 5.74 6.74 12.70
N VAL A 383 5.12 6.23 13.76
CA VAL A 383 3.74 6.58 14.14
C VAL A 383 3.60 8.10 14.33
N GLN A 384 4.54 8.73 15.02
CA GLN A 384 4.52 10.18 15.27
C GLN A 384 4.71 11.02 14.00
N ASN A 385 5.45 10.50 13.01
CA ASN A 385 5.75 11.18 11.75
C ASN A 385 4.75 10.87 10.64
N ALA A 386 3.75 10.02 10.90
CA ALA A 386 2.78 9.59 9.90
C ALA A 386 1.93 10.78 9.44
N SER A 387 2.07 11.14 8.16
CA SER A 387 1.35 12.25 7.53
C SER A 387 0.13 11.80 6.72
N HIS A 388 0.05 10.50 6.40
CA HIS A 388 -1.09 9.94 5.66
C HIS A 388 -2.15 9.42 6.62
N TRP A 389 -3.37 9.27 6.11
CA TRP A 389 -4.51 8.76 6.87
C TRP A 389 -5.33 7.78 6.05
N VAL A 390 -6.11 6.92 6.71
CA VAL A 390 -7.16 6.07 6.12
C VAL A 390 -8.43 6.20 6.96
N LEU A 391 -9.56 5.75 6.41
CA LEU A 391 -10.77 5.59 7.20
C LEU A 391 -10.76 4.22 7.87
N ASP A 392 -10.98 4.20 9.18
CA ASP A 392 -11.19 2.97 9.93
C ASP A 392 -12.57 2.36 9.69
N GLY A 393 -12.87 1.26 10.37
CA GLY A 393 -14.18 0.61 10.33
C GLY A 393 -15.32 1.48 10.88
N HIS A 394 -15.04 2.51 11.68
CA HIS A 394 -16.00 3.49 12.19
C HIS A 394 -16.18 4.70 11.26
N GLY A 395 -15.36 4.84 10.22
CA GLY A 395 -15.36 5.99 9.31
C GLY A 395 -14.56 7.19 9.83
N GLN A 396 -13.70 6.99 10.83
CA GLN A 396 -12.82 8.01 11.39
C GLN A 396 -11.45 7.99 10.69
N ARG A 397 -10.78 9.15 10.60
CA ARG A 397 -9.42 9.24 10.07
C ARG A 397 -8.43 8.68 11.10
N VAL A 398 -7.63 7.71 10.68
CA VAL A 398 -6.55 7.13 11.47
C VAL A 398 -5.24 7.24 10.69
N ALA A 399 -4.16 7.61 11.40
CA ALA A 399 -2.83 7.78 10.82
C ALA A 399 -2.30 6.48 10.21
N THR A 400 -1.54 6.60 9.12
CA THR A 400 -0.95 5.45 8.41
C THR A 400 0.25 5.90 7.57
N ASP A 401 0.97 4.93 7.01
CA ASP A 401 2.04 5.16 6.05
C ASP A 401 1.60 4.73 4.63
N LEU A 402 2.28 5.28 3.61
CA LEU A 402 2.05 4.93 2.20
C LEU A 402 2.16 3.42 1.93
N ASN A 403 3.11 2.72 2.57
CA ASN A 403 3.28 1.29 2.38
C ASN A 403 2.10 0.49 2.97
N LEU A 404 1.57 0.89 4.13
CA LEU A 404 0.39 0.26 4.74
C LEU A 404 -0.85 0.44 3.87
N ARG A 405 -1.03 1.63 3.28
CA ARG A 405 -2.09 1.88 2.28
C ARG A 405 -1.93 1.03 1.03
N ALA A 406 -0.70 0.83 0.56
CA ALA A 406 -0.41 -0.08 -0.55
C ALA A 406 -0.79 -1.52 -0.18
N TYR A 407 -0.43 -2.00 1.01
CA TYR A 407 -0.82 -3.34 1.49
C TYR A 407 -2.34 -3.50 1.55
N LEU A 408 -3.05 -2.53 2.13
CA LEU A 408 -4.51 -2.52 2.16
C LEU A 408 -5.11 -2.68 0.76
N ARG A 409 -4.71 -1.80 -0.18
CA ARG A 409 -5.22 -1.84 -1.57
C ARG A 409 -4.92 -3.16 -2.28
N ASN A 410 -3.74 -3.72 -2.04
CA ASN A 410 -3.33 -4.99 -2.63
C ASN A 410 -4.16 -6.15 -2.08
N LEU A 411 -4.45 -6.15 -0.77
CA LEU A 411 -5.37 -7.09 -0.15
C LEU A 411 -6.80 -6.95 -0.71
N GLU A 412 -7.33 -5.73 -0.84
CA GLU A 412 -8.66 -5.50 -1.43
C GLU A 412 -8.76 -6.07 -2.86
N THR A 413 -7.71 -5.86 -3.67
CA THR A 413 -7.62 -6.40 -5.03
C THR A 413 -7.56 -7.93 -5.02
N TYR A 414 -6.84 -8.50 -4.07
CA TYR A 414 -6.73 -9.94 -3.87
C TYR A 414 -8.07 -10.57 -3.48
N ILE A 415 -8.81 -9.93 -2.57
CA ILE A 415 -10.15 -10.35 -2.11
C ILE A 415 -11.15 -10.30 -3.26
N ALA A 416 -11.15 -9.21 -4.05
CA ALA A 416 -12.07 -9.04 -5.17
C ALA A 416 -11.94 -10.15 -6.23
N LYS A 417 -10.75 -10.76 -6.38
CA LYS A 417 -10.50 -11.87 -7.31
C LYS A 417 -10.93 -13.25 -6.77
N ARG A 418 -11.45 -13.33 -5.54
CA ARG A 418 -11.82 -14.58 -4.86
C ARG A 418 -13.25 -14.55 -4.32
N PRO A 419 -14.26 -14.44 -5.20
CA PRO A 419 -15.66 -14.35 -4.78
C PRO A 419 -16.18 -15.61 -4.07
N HIS A 420 -15.46 -16.73 -4.19
CA HIS A 420 -15.79 -18.01 -3.55
C HIS A 420 -15.27 -18.14 -2.10
N VAL A 421 -14.57 -17.12 -1.57
CA VAL A 421 -14.08 -17.06 -0.19
C VAL A 421 -14.73 -15.88 0.52
N ARG A 422 -15.27 -16.10 1.72
CA ARG A 422 -15.79 -15.04 2.58
C ARG A 422 -14.67 -14.52 3.46
N PHE A 423 -14.40 -13.22 3.38
CA PHE A 423 -13.42 -12.55 4.22
C PHE A 423 -14.14 -11.72 5.29
N TYR A 424 -13.64 -11.80 6.52
CA TYR A 424 -14.15 -11.05 7.66
C TYR A 424 -13.05 -10.19 8.26
N GLN A 425 -13.37 -8.94 8.59
CA GLN A 425 -12.55 -8.12 9.49
C GLN A 425 -13.18 -8.17 10.89
N THR A 426 -12.36 -8.32 11.94
CA THR A 426 -12.86 -8.56 13.31
C THR A 426 -12.70 -7.39 14.26
N SER A 427 -12.00 -6.33 13.83
CA SER A 427 -11.95 -5.04 14.51
C SER A 427 -12.46 -3.94 13.58
N LEU A 428 -13.02 -2.89 14.18
CA LEU A 428 -13.38 -1.65 13.48
C LEU A 428 -12.36 -0.53 13.75
N SER A 429 -11.40 -0.75 14.66
CA SER A 429 -10.33 0.20 15.00
C SER A 429 -9.28 0.32 13.88
N GLY A 430 -9.09 -0.75 13.09
CA GLY A 430 -8.21 -0.78 11.93
C GLY A 430 -8.82 -0.17 10.67
N ALA A 431 -8.00 0.02 9.63
CA ALA A 431 -8.45 0.52 8.33
C ALA A 431 -9.58 -0.36 7.77
N ARG A 432 -10.62 0.28 7.22
CA ARG A 432 -11.71 -0.44 6.57
C ARG A 432 -11.19 -1.21 5.34
N ILE A 433 -11.40 -2.53 5.32
CA ILE A 433 -10.95 -3.40 4.23
C ILE A 433 -12.11 -3.64 3.24
N LYS A 434 -12.04 -3.08 2.04
CA LYS A 434 -13.07 -3.33 1.01
C LYS A 434 -13.10 -4.81 0.62
N GLY A 435 -14.29 -5.39 0.68
CA GLY A 435 -14.53 -6.81 0.38
C GLY A 435 -14.60 -7.70 1.62
N CYS A 436 -14.24 -7.18 2.81
CA CYS A 436 -14.48 -7.86 4.09
C CYS A 436 -15.86 -7.50 4.66
N GLN A 437 -16.50 -8.47 5.31
CA GLN A 437 -17.65 -8.24 6.19
C GLN A 437 -17.16 -8.05 7.63
N TYR A 438 -17.83 -7.21 8.44
CA TYR A 438 -17.51 -7.16 9.86
C TYR A 438 -18.03 -8.42 10.57
N LYS A 439 -17.21 -9.02 11.43
CA LYS A 439 -17.58 -10.15 12.28
C LYS A 439 -17.06 -9.94 13.68
N GLU A 440 -17.98 -9.64 14.60
CA GLU A 440 -17.68 -9.58 16.02
C GLU A 440 -17.25 -10.97 16.52
N LEU A 441 -16.11 -11.03 17.22
CA LEU A 441 -15.63 -12.22 17.91
C LEU A 441 -15.85 -12.01 19.41
N LYS A 442 -16.92 -12.60 19.94
CA LYS A 442 -17.25 -12.47 21.36
C LYS A 442 -16.35 -13.39 22.20
N PRO A 443 -15.79 -12.91 23.32
CA PRO A 443 -14.99 -13.73 24.20
C PRO A 443 -15.79 -14.86 24.83
#